data_AF-A0ABD0RGY0-F1
#
_entry.id   AF-A0ABD0RGY0-F1
#
_cell.length_a   1.000
_cell.length_b   1.000
_cell.length_c   1.000
_cell.angle_alpha   90.00
_cell.angle_beta   90.00
_cell.angle_gamma   90.00
#
_symmetry.space_group_name_H-M   'P 1'
#
loop_
_entity.id
_entity.type
_entity.pdbx_description
1 polymer ?
#
loop_
_entity_poly.entity_id
_entity_poly.type
_entity_poly.pdbx_seq_one_letter_code
_entity_poly.pdbx_strand_id
1 'polypeptide(L)'
;LLKFADDTTVIGLIRDGDESAYRQEVKELAVWCSHNNLELNKLKTVEMIVDFRRNPPALSSLTIMDSTVATVEKFKFLGCFISQDLKWVTHIDSIVKKAQQRLYFLRQLKKFNLPQELLRQFYSAVI
;
A
#
# COMPACT_ATOMS: atom_id res chain seq x y z
N LEU A 1 -11.33 6.55 -9.41
CA LEU A 1 -10.14 5.79 -9.87
C LEU A 1 -8.89 6.63 -9.65
N LEU A 2 -7.81 6.05 -9.14
CA LEU A 2 -6.49 6.69 -9.07
C LEU A 2 -5.47 5.77 -9.74
N LYS A 3 -4.62 6.31 -10.62
CA LYS A 3 -3.66 5.54 -11.41
C LYS A 3 -2.27 6.15 -11.29
N PHE A 4 -1.27 5.29 -11.12
CA PHE A 4 0.14 5.66 -11.14
C PHE A 4 0.94 4.57 -11.86
N ALA A 5 1.53 4.89 -13.00
CA ALA A 5 2.17 3.89 -13.88
C ALA A 5 1.25 2.68 -14.16
N ASP A 6 1.64 1.48 -13.73
CA ASP A 6 0.90 0.23 -13.80
C ASP A 6 -0.04 0.01 -12.59
N ASP A 7 0.19 0.69 -11.47
CA ASP A 7 -0.66 0.61 -10.28
C ASP A 7 -1.99 1.34 -10.52
N THR A 8 -3.09 0.64 -10.26
CA THR A 8 -4.45 1.18 -10.37
C THR A 8 -5.22 0.93 -9.07
N THR A 9 -5.89 1.96 -8.57
CA THR A 9 -6.66 1.91 -7.33
C THR A 9 -8.10 2.37 -7.60
N VAL A 10 -9.05 1.49 -7.32
CA VAL A 10 -10.48 1.82 -7.28
C VAL A 10 -10.83 2.17 -5.84
N ILE A 11 -11.47 3.32 -5.66
CA ILE A 11 -11.95 3.79 -4.35
C ILE A 11 -13.44 3.99 -4.50
N GLY A 12 -14.22 3.39 -3.62
CA GLY A 12 -15.67 3.58 -3.59
C GLY A 12 -16.19 3.68 -2.16
N LEU A 13 -17.34 4.31 -2.04
CA LEU A 13 -18.01 4.52 -0.77
C LEU A 13 -19.12 3.49 -0.60
N ILE A 14 -19.10 2.77 0.53
CA ILE A 14 -20.17 1.85 0.93
C ILE A 14 -21.12 2.63 1.85
N ARG A 15 -22.42 2.70 1.49
CA ARG A 15 -23.46 3.35 2.29
C ARG A 15 -24.58 2.38 2.56
N ASP A 16 -25.03 2.31 3.81
CA ASP A 16 -26.16 1.44 4.20
C ASP A 16 -25.99 -0.04 3.80
N GLY A 17 -24.73 -0.50 3.70
CA GLY A 17 -24.40 -1.86 3.24
C GLY A 17 -24.43 -2.03 1.72
N ASP A 18 -24.71 -0.99 0.95
CA ASP A 18 -24.65 -1.03 -0.51
C ASP A 18 -23.20 -0.92 -1.01
N GLU A 19 -22.72 -2.03 -1.57
CA GLU A 19 -21.40 -2.20 -2.16
C GLU A 19 -21.41 -2.04 -3.69
N SER A 20 -22.58 -1.83 -4.30
CA SER A 20 -22.80 -2.02 -5.74
C SER A 20 -21.96 -1.07 -6.59
N ALA A 21 -21.84 0.19 -6.18
CA ALA A 21 -21.13 1.21 -6.95
C ALA A 21 -19.67 0.85 -7.20
N TYR A 22 -18.91 0.49 -6.15
CA TYR A 22 -17.49 0.18 -6.31
C TYR A 22 -17.27 -1.19 -6.97
N ARG A 23 -18.17 -2.16 -6.70
CA ARG A 23 -18.11 -3.48 -7.35
C ARG A 23 -18.36 -3.39 -8.85
N GLN A 24 -19.29 -2.53 -9.26
CA GLN A 24 -19.55 -2.25 -10.67
C GLN A 24 -18.32 -1.62 -11.35
N GLU A 25 -17.69 -0.63 -10.71
CA GLU A 25 -16.44 -0.02 -11.19
C GLU A 25 -15.29 -1.04 -11.33
N VAL A 26 -15.11 -1.93 -10.35
CA VAL A 26 -14.11 -3.01 -10.43
C VAL A 26 -14.40 -3.95 -11.60
N LYS A 27 -15.68 -4.30 -11.82
CA LYS A 27 -16.10 -5.17 -12.92
C LYS A 27 -15.87 -4.51 -14.28
N GLU A 28 -16.24 -3.23 -14.43
CA GLU A 28 -16.03 -2.47 -15.65
C GLU A 28 -14.54 -2.31 -15.96
N LEU A 29 -13.73 -2.04 -14.95
CA LEU A 29 -12.27 -1.97 -15.09
C LEU A 29 -11.69 -3.32 -15.55
N ALA A 30 -12.12 -4.44 -14.95
CA ALA A 30 -11.64 -5.77 -15.34
C ALA A 30 -12.02 -6.11 -16.80
N VAL A 31 -13.24 -5.78 -17.21
CA VAL A 31 -13.71 -5.93 -18.59
C VAL A 31 -12.91 -5.05 -19.54
N TRP A 32 -12.66 -3.79 -19.16
CA TRP A 32 -11.85 -2.88 -19.96
C TRP A 32 -10.41 -3.38 -20.12
N CYS A 33 -9.78 -3.87 -19.04
CA CYS A 33 -8.45 -4.46 -19.10
C CYS A 33 -8.40 -5.64 -20.08
N SER A 34 -9.36 -6.57 -19.98
CA SER A 34 -9.49 -7.70 -20.91
C SER A 34 -9.57 -7.26 -22.38
N HIS A 35 -10.44 -6.30 -22.70
CA HIS A 35 -10.59 -5.77 -24.06
C HIS A 35 -9.36 -5.02 -24.59
N ASN A 36 -8.52 -4.50 -23.70
CA ASN A 36 -7.32 -3.74 -24.06
C ASN A 36 -6.04 -4.57 -23.90
N ASN A 37 -6.15 -5.90 -23.84
CA ASN A 37 -5.04 -6.84 -23.71
C ASN A 37 -4.16 -6.56 -22.47
N LEU A 38 -4.77 -6.08 -21.39
CA LEU A 38 -4.14 -5.88 -20.09
C LEU A 38 -4.54 -7.00 -19.14
N GLU A 39 -3.55 -7.68 -18.57
CA GLU A 39 -3.78 -8.73 -17.60
C GLU A 39 -3.73 -8.18 -16.17
N LEU A 40 -4.80 -8.38 -15.41
CA LEU A 40 -4.83 -8.03 -13.99
C LEU A 40 -4.07 -9.08 -13.17
N ASN A 41 -3.09 -8.63 -12.38
CA ASN A 41 -2.37 -9.51 -11.47
C ASN A 41 -3.21 -9.83 -10.23
N LYS A 42 -4.03 -10.88 -10.32
CA LYS A 42 -4.95 -11.34 -9.27
C LYS A 42 -4.27 -11.60 -7.92
N LEU A 43 -3.01 -12.04 -7.91
CA LEU A 43 -2.26 -12.32 -6.68
C LEU A 43 -1.75 -11.05 -5.98
N LYS A 44 -1.57 -9.95 -6.73
CA LYS A 44 -1.14 -8.65 -6.18
C LYS A 44 -2.31 -7.72 -5.89
N THR A 45 -3.47 -7.93 -6.52
CA THR A 45 -4.70 -7.19 -6.23
C THR A 45 -5.22 -7.56 -4.85
N VAL A 46 -5.46 -6.55 -4.02
CA VAL A 46 -6.01 -6.70 -2.67
C VAL A 46 -7.14 -5.71 -2.46
N GLU A 47 -8.05 -6.03 -1.55
CA GLU A 47 -9.11 -5.15 -1.09
C GLU A 47 -8.77 -4.65 0.32
N MET A 48 -8.99 -3.37 0.59
CA MET A 48 -8.90 -2.82 1.94
C MET A 48 -10.19 -2.05 2.23
N ILE A 49 -10.87 -2.45 3.30
CA ILE A 49 -12.09 -1.80 3.77
C ILE A 49 -11.73 -0.96 4.99
N VAL A 50 -12.14 0.30 4.98
CA VAL A 50 -11.96 1.23 6.09
C VAL A 50 -13.34 1.49 6.70
N ASP A 51 -13.58 0.97 7.90
CA ASP A 51 -14.83 1.14 8.63
C ASP A 51 -14.56 1.35 10.13
N PHE A 52 -15.06 2.46 10.67
CA PHE A 52 -14.88 2.85 12.07
C PHE A 52 -16.10 2.53 12.95
N ARG A 53 -17.14 1.90 12.39
CA ARG A 53 -18.30 1.45 13.17
C ARG A 53 -17.86 0.35 14.14
N ARG A 54 -18.45 0.33 15.34
CA ARG A 54 -18.18 -0.71 16.35
C ARG A 54 -18.62 -2.10 15.90
N ASN A 55 -19.75 -2.17 15.20
CA ASN A 55 -20.32 -3.38 14.63
C ASN A 55 -20.50 -3.16 13.12
N PRO A 56 -19.43 -3.29 12.32
CA PRO A 56 -19.55 -3.16 10.89
C PRO A 56 -20.40 -4.32 10.33
N PRO A 57 -21.21 -4.08 9.28
CA PRO A 57 -21.91 -5.15 8.61
C PRO A 57 -20.90 -6.12 7.97
N ALA A 58 -21.25 -7.40 7.92
CA ALA A 58 -20.48 -8.36 7.16
C ALA A 58 -20.57 -8.02 5.67
N LEU A 59 -19.43 -7.78 5.03
CA LEU A 59 -19.34 -7.54 3.60
C LEU A 59 -18.98 -8.83 2.87
N SER A 60 -19.51 -8.99 1.67
CA SER A 60 -19.21 -10.15 0.83
C SER A 60 -17.78 -10.07 0.31
N SER A 61 -17.11 -11.20 0.04
CA SER A 61 -15.79 -11.14 -0.58
C SER A 61 -15.87 -10.54 -2.00
N LEU A 62 -14.90 -9.70 -2.36
CA LEU A 62 -14.77 -9.20 -3.73
C LEU A 62 -14.23 -10.29 -4.66
N THR A 63 -14.83 -10.43 -5.85
CA THR A 63 -14.38 -11.35 -6.89
C THR A 63 -14.07 -10.61 -8.18
N ILE A 64 -12.96 -10.96 -8.83
CA ILE A 64 -12.55 -10.43 -10.14
C ILE A 64 -12.29 -11.62 -11.06
N MET A 65 -13.06 -11.75 -12.16
CA MET A 65 -12.92 -12.84 -13.14
C MET A 65 -12.80 -14.22 -12.46
N ASP A 66 -13.78 -14.53 -11.61
CA ASP A 66 -13.92 -15.77 -10.81
C ASP A 66 -12.79 -16.03 -9.81
N SER A 67 -12.01 -15.01 -9.45
CA SER A 67 -10.97 -15.10 -8.43
C SER A 67 -11.27 -14.18 -7.27
N THR A 68 -11.32 -14.74 -6.07
CA THR A 68 -11.53 -13.98 -4.83
C THR A 68 -10.31 -13.11 -4.54
N VAL A 69 -10.57 -11.82 -4.33
CA VAL A 69 -9.55 -10.84 -3.94
C VAL A 69 -9.33 -10.93 -2.43
N ALA A 70 -8.07 -10.96 -2.01
CA ALA A 70 -7.74 -11.01 -0.59
C ALA A 70 -8.01 -9.65 0.07
N THR A 71 -8.73 -9.67 1.20
CA THR A 71 -8.88 -8.49 2.06
C THR A 71 -7.64 -8.34 2.95
N VAL A 72 -7.12 -7.13 3.08
CA VAL A 72 -5.93 -6.84 3.89
C VAL A 72 -6.17 -5.70 4.86
N GLU A 73 -5.56 -5.81 6.05
CA GLU A 73 -5.62 -4.76 7.06
C GLU A 73 -4.59 -3.65 6.83
N LYS A 74 -3.53 -3.94 6.06
CA LYS A 74 -2.46 -3.01 5.75
C LYS A 74 -1.87 -3.30 4.39
N PHE A 75 -1.53 -2.26 3.65
CA PHE A 75 -0.97 -2.37 2.32
C PHE A 75 0.06 -1.26 2.08
N LYS A 76 1.07 -1.54 1.25
CA LYS A 76 2.09 -0.56 0.89
C LYS A 76 1.70 0.11 -0.43
N PHE A 77 1.07 1.27 -0.35
CA PHE A 77 0.66 2.08 -1.49
C PHE A 77 1.71 3.15 -1.81
N LEU A 78 2.31 3.09 -3.01
CA LEU A 78 3.31 4.06 -3.51
C LEU A 78 4.43 4.40 -2.51
N GLY A 79 4.92 3.39 -1.78
CA GLY A 79 5.98 3.57 -0.78
C GLY A 79 5.51 3.85 0.65
N CYS A 80 4.24 4.18 0.84
CA CYS A 80 3.63 4.44 2.14
C CYS A 80 2.80 3.25 2.63
N PHE A 81 2.85 2.94 3.92
CA PHE A 81 1.97 1.92 4.49
C PHE A 81 0.66 2.58 4.91
N ILE A 82 -0.44 2.13 4.33
CA ILE A 82 -1.81 2.48 4.72
C ILE A 82 -2.36 1.31 5.52
N SER A 83 -3.03 1.62 6.64
CA SER A 83 -3.70 0.64 7.49
C SER A 83 -5.21 0.89 7.46
N GLN A 84 -6.02 -0.15 7.64
CA GLN A 84 -7.48 -0.07 7.66
C GLN A 84 -8.02 0.83 8.77
N ASP A 85 -7.27 0.96 9.88
CA ASP A 85 -7.60 1.86 10.99
C ASP A 85 -7.08 3.29 10.78
N LEU A 86 -6.50 3.56 9.60
CA LEU A 86 -5.83 4.80 9.19
C LEU A 86 -4.74 5.29 10.16
N LYS A 87 -4.23 4.42 11.03
CA LYS A 87 -3.10 4.77 11.89
C LYS A 87 -1.80 4.64 11.11
N TRP A 88 -0.89 5.56 11.42
CA TRP A 88 0.43 5.66 10.79
C TRP A 88 1.50 4.79 11.43
N VAL A 89 1.18 4.01 12.47
CA VAL A 89 2.14 3.24 13.27
C VAL A 89 3.02 2.36 12.37
N THR A 90 2.41 1.53 11.51
CA THR A 90 3.13 0.66 10.57
C THR A 90 4.10 1.43 9.68
N HIS A 91 3.70 2.59 9.19
CA HIS A 91 4.52 3.41 8.30
C HIS A 91 5.68 4.07 9.05
N ILE A 92 5.38 4.67 10.20
CA ILE A 92 6.36 5.32 11.08
C ILE A 92 7.41 4.29 11.51
N ASP A 93 7.00 3.11 11.97
CA ASP A 93 7.91 2.03 12.37
C ASP A 93 8.82 1.61 11.21
N SER A 94 8.26 1.53 9.99
CA SER A 94 9.04 1.22 8.79
C SER A 94 10.08 2.29 8.47
N ILE A 95 9.73 3.57 8.57
CA ILE A 95 10.64 4.69 8.36
C ILE A 95 11.72 4.71 9.44
N VAL A 96 11.33 4.60 10.72
CA VAL A 96 12.26 4.59 11.86
C VAL A 96 13.26 3.46 11.73
N LYS A 97 12.82 2.23 11.39
CA LYS A 97 13.74 1.11 11.15
C LYS A 97 14.75 1.41 10.04
N LYS A 98 14.30 1.97 8.91
CA LYS A 98 15.20 2.33 7.80
C LYS A 98 16.22 3.39 8.22
N ALA A 99 15.77 4.44 8.91
CA ALA A 99 16.64 5.49 9.42
C ALA A 99 17.67 4.93 10.41
N GLN A 100 17.25 4.07 11.34
CA GLN A 100 18.14 3.42 12.31
C GLN A 100 19.20 2.54 11.63
N GLN A 101 18.85 1.78 10.59
CA GLN A 101 19.80 0.99 9.80
C GLN A 101 20.85 1.89 9.13
N ARG A 102 20.43 2.99 8.49
CA ARG A 102 21.33 3.94 7.84
C ARG A 102 22.27 4.63 8.84
N LEU A 103 21.72 5.05 9.99
CA LEU A 103 22.50 5.62 11.09
C LEU A 103 23.45 4.60 11.72
N TYR A 104 23.09 3.32 11.76
CA TYR A 104 24.00 2.26 12.20
C TYR A 104 25.24 2.19 11.30
N PHE A 105 25.07 2.20 9.97
CA PHE A 105 26.22 2.24 9.05
C PHE A 105 27.08 3.48 9.26
N LEU A 106 26.49 4.67 9.40
CA LEU A 106 27.25 5.88 9.70
C LEU A 106 28.07 5.75 11.00
N ARG A 107 27.49 5.16 12.05
CA ARG A 107 28.20 4.87 13.31
C ARG A 107 29.34 3.88 13.12
N GLN A 108 29.17 2.84 12.29
CA GLN A 108 30.25 1.91 11.97
C GLN A 108 31.38 2.61 11.20
N LEU A 109 31.06 3.41 10.18
CA LEU A 109 32.06 4.17 9.43
C LEU A 109 32.85 5.12 10.32
N LYS A 110 32.17 5.80 11.26
CA LYS A 110 32.84 6.62 12.27
C LYS A 110 33.76 5.78 13.17
N LYS A 111 33.33 4.58 13.58
CA LYS A 111 34.14 3.65 14.39
C LYS A 111 35.40 3.18 13.65
N PHE A 112 35.36 3.08 12.33
CA PHE A 112 36.53 2.81 11.49
C PHE A 112 37.40 4.05 11.20
N ASN A 113 37.16 5.17 11.88
CA ASN A 113 37.94 6.41 11.76
C ASN A 113 37.97 7.00 10.34
N LEU A 114 36.87 6.86 9.58
CA LEU A 114 36.77 7.55 8.29
C LEU A 114 36.83 9.08 8.48
N PRO A 115 37.42 9.81 7.51
CA PRO A 115 37.45 11.26 7.51
C PRO A 115 36.06 11.87 7.65
N GLN A 116 35.97 12.99 8.38
CA GLN A 116 34.69 13.68 8.63
C GLN A 116 33.98 14.08 7.33
N GLU A 117 34.73 14.43 6.28
CA GLU A 117 34.17 14.76 4.96
C GLU A 117 33.40 13.57 4.36
N LEU A 118 33.97 12.37 4.41
CA LEU A 118 33.30 11.15 3.92
C LEU A 118 32.08 10.81 4.77
N LEU A 119 32.12 11.03 6.08
CA LEU A 119 30.97 10.83 6.96
C LEU A 119 29.82 11.79 6.63
N ARG A 120 30.13 13.06 6.30
CA ARG A 120 29.12 14.05 5.87
C ARG A 120 28.53 13.67 4.52
N GLN A 121 29.36 13.28 3.55
CA GLN A 121 28.90 12.81 2.24
C GLN A 121 27.98 11.59 2.38
N PHE A 122 28.36 10.62 3.21
CA PHE A 122 27.52 9.45 3.49
C PHE A 122 26.17 9.84 4.10
N TYR A 123 26.18 10.72 5.11
CA TYR A 123 24.95 11.19 5.74
C TYR A 123 24.01 11.84 4.71
N SER A 124 24.50 12.78 3.90
CA SER A 124 23.68 13.47 2.91
C SER A 124 23.17 12.57 1.77
N ALA A 125 23.92 11.52 1.42
CA ALA A 125 23.53 10.63 0.32
C ALA A 125 22.58 9.50 0.75
N VAL A 126 22.72 9.01 1.98
CA VAL A 126 22.10 7.75 2.41
C VAL A 126 20.98 7.97 3.42
N ILE A 127 21.10 8.96 4.31
CA ILE A 127 20.12 9.22 5.38
C ILE A 127 19.03 10.12 4.85
#